data_AF-A0A1S1LLN2-F1
#
_entry.id   AF-A0A1S1LLN2-F1
#
_cell.length_a   1.000
_cell.length_b   1.000
_cell.length_c   1.000
_cell.angle_alpha   90.00
_cell.angle_beta   90.00
_cell.angle_gamma   90.00
#
_symmetry.space_group_name_H-M   'P 1'
#
loop_
_entity.id
_entity.type
_entity.pdbx_description
1 polymer ?
#
loop_
_entity_poly.entity_id
_entity_poly.type
_entity_poly.pdbx_seq_one_letter_code
_entity_poly.pdbx_strand_id
1 'polypeptide(L)'
;MTTANSAQQAPEVPRLCKVHLLVGDDTLIDYVLPAGVALIAVIEDLIPRVNAILKDRGRAPLDDTLTFQLCRADATPLDPQRSLDDSRVYDGDLLCLLPTDATERFAPVIEEVSTALARSARQQFATVDVTVARRVAGGLFAALVAWAEVMLAQLWWQQHGWLPAAVSWGLAAVFLVSARAATRARDEQRRRSADFLVWSALICAGAGAAMSVPGPPGGWHVVAATATVLAGVAALTMLTGRYLTVFAGMAVVGLSAGAVAAIHASGWRVLPAHLAVVFLVADLVLVTFATSIGIVGAGVPGPWFPSVTNRGVFETREGAALNTVSPVERPGNETVEQIATWARRGTAIVTGLLAGGAVVLVAAARYAVMPETGGGWRFLAFTLGICAIFLLRARSFVDRNQSVMLAVGAVVAVAVVIGRYASAPNPASPVVTLICVGAALMLAGAGLLGALVVPNARISAPVNRAVEVSEYILLIFVVPWAIWLLNLLWVVRNAVHG
;
A
#
# COMPACT_ATOMS: atom_id res chain seq x y z
N MET A 1 -48.00 -30.53 68.97
CA MET A 1 -46.86 -29.58 68.97
C MET A 1 -45.88 -30.04 67.92
N THR A 2 -45.52 -29.10 67.06
CA THR A 2 -45.11 -29.23 65.67
C THR A 2 -43.65 -29.71 65.53
N THR A 3 -43.44 -30.69 64.67
CA THR A 3 -42.15 -31.19 64.20
C THR A 3 -41.55 -30.23 63.16
N ALA A 4 -40.25 -29.99 63.27
CA ALA A 4 -39.46 -29.15 62.37
C ALA A 4 -39.35 -29.80 60.98
N ASN A 5 -39.56 -29.00 59.93
CA ASN A 5 -39.45 -29.42 58.55
C ASN A 5 -38.12 -28.90 57.98
N SER A 6 -37.24 -29.83 57.62
CA SER A 6 -35.98 -29.61 56.91
C SER A 6 -36.24 -29.18 55.47
N ALA A 7 -36.00 -27.90 55.17
CA ALA A 7 -36.04 -27.41 53.79
C ALA A 7 -34.82 -27.95 53.03
N GLN A 8 -35.07 -28.84 52.07
CA GLN A 8 -34.13 -29.22 51.01
C GLN A 8 -33.77 -27.97 50.19
N GLN A 9 -32.52 -27.53 50.24
CA GLN A 9 -31.95 -26.60 49.25
C GLN A 9 -31.87 -27.33 47.91
N ALA A 10 -32.52 -26.78 46.88
CA ALA A 10 -32.37 -27.23 45.50
C ALA A 10 -30.92 -27.02 45.03
N PRO A 11 -30.35 -27.91 44.19
CA PRO A 11 -29.02 -27.71 43.63
C PRO A 11 -29.01 -26.45 42.77
N GLU A 12 -28.18 -25.47 43.14
CA GLU A 12 -27.97 -24.25 42.38
C GLU A 12 -27.32 -24.62 41.05
N VAL A 13 -28.04 -24.40 39.93
CA VAL A 13 -27.50 -24.67 38.60
C VAL A 13 -26.27 -23.78 38.40
N PRO A 14 -25.08 -24.34 38.11
CA PRO A 14 -23.88 -23.54 37.96
C PRO A 14 -24.08 -22.56 36.81
N ARG A 15 -23.85 -21.27 37.06
CA ARG A 15 -23.83 -20.25 36.01
C ARG A 15 -22.79 -20.66 34.97
N LEU A 16 -23.17 -20.62 33.71
CA LEU A 16 -22.32 -21.01 32.59
C LEU A 16 -21.79 -19.76 31.93
N CYS A 17 -20.51 -19.79 31.54
CA CYS A 17 -19.86 -18.76 30.76
C CYS A 17 -19.38 -19.34 29.43
N LYS A 18 -19.76 -18.71 28.31
CA LYS A 18 -19.28 -19.07 26.97
C LYS A 18 -17.95 -18.38 26.72
N VAL A 19 -16.89 -19.15 26.52
CA VAL A 19 -15.55 -18.64 26.23
C VAL A 19 -15.04 -19.17 24.90
N HIS A 20 -14.11 -18.45 24.30
CA HIS A 20 -13.33 -18.95 23.18
C HIS A 20 -12.02 -19.50 23.72
N LEU A 21 -11.78 -20.80 23.57
CA LEU A 21 -10.58 -21.47 24.03
C LEU A 21 -9.57 -21.57 22.88
N LEU A 22 -8.43 -20.89 22.98
CA LEU A 22 -7.29 -21.07 22.09
C LEU A 22 -6.40 -22.17 22.63
N VAL A 23 -6.20 -23.21 21.83
CA VAL A 23 -5.41 -24.40 22.16
C VAL A 23 -4.27 -24.52 21.16
N GLY A 24 -3.04 -24.52 21.66
CA GLY A 24 -1.84 -24.45 20.82
C GLY A 24 -1.76 -23.14 20.03
N ASP A 25 -1.22 -23.20 18.81
CA ASP A 25 -0.94 -22.01 18.01
C ASP A 25 -2.10 -21.56 17.10
N ASP A 26 -3.07 -22.45 16.83
CA ASP A 26 -4.05 -22.20 15.75
C ASP A 26 -5.45 -22.79 15.96
N THR A 27 -5.72 -23.47 17.07
CA THR A 27 -7.02 -24.14 17.27
C THR A 27 -7.91 -23.37 18.22
N LEU A 28 -8.96 -22.75 17.67
CA LEU A 28 -10.01 -22.09 18.45
C LEU A 28 -11.19 -23.03 18.67
N ILE A 29 -11.65 -23.15 19.92
CA ILE A 29 -12.78 -23.98 20.34
C ILE A 29 -13.73 -23.11 21.15
N ASP A 30 -14.96 -22.93 20.66
CA ASP A 30 -16.04 -22.33 21.44
C ASP A 30 -16.47 -23.33 22.51
N TYR A 31 -16.34 -22.95 23.77
CA TYR A 31 -16.62 -23.85 24.88
C TYR A 31 -17.44 -23.14 25.96
N VAL A 32 -18.24 -23.91 26.69
CA VAL A 32 -19.06 -23.40 27.79
C VAL A 32 -18.52 -23.98 29.09
N LEU A 33 -18.05 -23.11 29.97
CA LEU A 33 -17.43 -23.47 31.24
C LEU A 33 -18.31 -23.02 32.41
N PRO A 34 -18.32 -23.74 33.54
CA PRO A 34 -19.00 -23.31 34.76
C PRO A 34 -18.27 -22.11 35.38
N ALA A 35 -18.95 -20.98 35.50
CA ALA A 35 -18.38 -19.69 35.86
C ALA A 35 -18.02 -19.58 37.36
N GLY A 36 -18.78 -20.26 38.23
CA GLY A 36 -18.63 -20.21 39.69
C GLY A 36 -17.83 -21.36 40.32
N VAL A 37 -17.17 -22.19 39.51
CA VAL A 37 -16.34 -23.32 39.98
C VAL A 37 -14.87 -22.95 39.90
N ALA A 38 -14.06 -23.43 40.87
CA ALA A 38 -12.61 -23.21 40.86
C ALA A 38 -11.98 -23.78 39.57
N LEU A 39 -11.13 -22.97 38.94
CA LEU A 39 -10.55 -23.26 37.63
C LEU A 39 -9.79 -24.60 37.58
N ILE A 40 -9.17 -25.03 38.67
CA ILE A 40 -8.44 -26.32 38.72
C ILE A 40 -9.34 -27.51 38.39
N ALA A 41 -10.56 -27.56 38.95
CA ALA A 41 -11.52 -28.64 38.66
C ALA A 41 -12.08 -28.54 37.24
N VAL A 42 -12.20 -27.31 36.72
CA VAL A 42 -12.65 -27.06 35.35
C VAL A 42 -11.62 -27.54 34.33
N ILE A 43 -10.33 -27.31 34.59
CA ILE A 43 -9.23 -27.69 33.69
C ILE A 43 -9.08 -29.21 33.60
N GLU A 44 -9.17 -29.92 34.72
CA GLU A 44 -9.10 -31.40 34.75
C GLU A 44 -10.19 -32.05 33.88
N ASP A 45 -11.41 -31.52 33.89
CA ASP A 45 -12.51 -32.00 33.04
C ASP A 45 -12.43 -31.50 31.59
N LEU A 46 -11.79 -30.35 31.36
CA LEU A 46 -11.64 -29.73 30.05
C LEU A 46 -10.64 -30.49 29.16
N ILE A 47 -9.50 -30.93 29.70
CA ILE A 47 -8.41 -31.55 28.92
C ILE A 47 -8.88 -32.77 28.11
N PRO A 48 -9.58 -33.77 28.69
CA PRO A 48 -10.04 -34.94 27.93
C PRO A 48 -11.00 -34.57 26.80
N ARG A 49 -11.86 -33.56 27.01
CA ARG A 49 -12.85 -33.11 26.02
C ARG A 49 -12.20 -32.33 24.88
N VAL A 50 -11.25 -31.47 25.21
CA VAL A 50 -10.42 -30.76 24.21
C VAL A 50 -9.65 -31.78 23.37
N ASN A 51 -9.04 -32.80 23.98
CA ASN A 51 -8.32 -33.86 23.26
C ASN A 51 -9.23 -34.64 22.30
N ALA A 52 -10.48 -34.91 22.67
CA ALA A 52 -11.45 -35.53 21.77
C ALA A 52 -11.76 -34.64 20.54
N ILE A 53 -11.92 -33.33 20.76
CA ILE A 53 -12.15 -32.35 19.68
C ILE A 53 -10.91 -32.21 18.78
N LEU A 54 -9.72 -32.17 19.36
CA LEU A 54 -8.47 -32.12 18.60
C LEU A 54 -8.30 -33.35 17.71
N LYS A 55 -8.60 -34.54 18.23
CA LYS A 55 -8.54 -35.80 17.48
C LYS A 55 -9.53 -35.82 16.32
N ASP A 56 -10.76 -35.36 16.53
CA ASP A 56 -11.78 -35.24 15.47
C ASP A 56 -11.35 -34.26 14.36
N ARG A 57 -10.63 -33.20 14.74
CA ARG A 57 -10.03 -32.22 13.81
C ARG A 57 -8.68 -32.65 13.22
N GLY A 58 -8.21 -33.88 13.48
CA GLY A 58 -6.94 -34.40 12.97
C GLY A 58 -5.70 -33.69 13.52
N ARG A 59 -5.80 -33.06 14.70
CA ARG A 59 -4.69 -32.39 15.40
C ARG A 59 -4.06 -33.31 16.45
N ALA A 60 -2.81 -33.03 16.79
CA ALA A 60 -2.12 -33.72 17.87
C ALA A 60 -2.83 -33.44 19.20
N PRO A 61 -3.04 -34.46 20.06
CA PRO A 61 -3.56 -34.23 21.40
C PRO A 61 -2.58 -33.41 22.24
N LEU A 62 -3.09 -32.80 23.31
CA LEU A 62 -2.28 -32.15 24.33
C LEU A 62 -1.35 -33.18 24.98
N ASP A 63 -0.15 -32.73 25.35
CA ASP A 63 0.86 -33.58 25.98
C ASP A 63 0.48 -33.90 27.43
N ASP A 64 0.17 -35.16 27.71
CA ASP A 64 -0.23 -35.64 29.04
C ASP A 64 0.88 -35.49 30.10
N THR A 65 2.13 -35.21 29.70
CA THR A 65 3.24 -34.96 30.63
C THR A 65 3.27 -33.53 31.16
N LEU A 66 2.55 -32.60 30.52
CA LEU A 66 2.53 -31.19 30.88
C LEU A 66 1.28 -30.85 31.71
N THR A 67 1.46 -30.00 32.71
CA THR A 67 0.31 -29.41 33.44
C THR A 67 -0.18 -28.20 32.64
N PHE A 68 -1.49 -28.10 32.42
CA PHE A 68 -2.09 -26.98 31.68
C PHE A 68 -2.78 -25.98 32.61
N GLN A 69 -2.78 -24.72 32.20
CA GLN A 69 -3.44 -23.63 32.91
C GLN A 69 -4.20 -22.74 31.93
N LEU A 70 -5.36 -22.24 32.37
CA LEU A 70 -6.10 -21.23 31.63
C LEU A 70 -5.44 -19.86 31.82
N CYS A 71 -5.15 -19.21 30.71
CA CYS A 71 -4.55 -17.90 30.63
C CYS A 71 -5.49 -16.93 29.91
N ARG A 72 -5.34 -15.64 30.18
CA ARG A 72 -5.95 -14.59 29.35
C ARG A 72 -5.26 -14.55 27.98
N ALA A 73 -5.87 -13.83 27.03
CA ALA A 73 -5.34 -13.66 25.67
C ALA A 73 -3.91 -13.09 25.59
N ASP A 74 -3.42 -12.42 26.65
CA ASP A 74 -2.06 -11.90 26.79
C ASP A 74 -1.06 -12.91 27.41
N ALA A 75 -1.46 -14.18 27.52
CA ALA A 75 -0.75 -15.25 28.19
C ALA A 75 -0.51 -15.01 29.70
N THR A 76 -1.29 -14.13 30.35
CA THR A 76 -1.28 -14.00 31.80
C THR A 76 -2.06 -15.15 32.44
N PRO A 77 -1.46 -15.98 33.32
CA PRO A 77 -2.13 -17.12 33.92
C PRO A 77 -3.24 -16.69 34.88
N LEU A 78 -4.39 -17.38 34.81
CA LEU A 78 -5.48 -17.23 35.78
C LEU A 78 -5.20 -18.06 37.02
N ASP A 79 -5.54 -17.54 38.20
CA ASP A 79 -5.36 -18.22 39.48
C ASP A 79 -6.21 -19.51 39.52
N PRO A 80 -5.61 -20.72 39.59
CA PRO A 80 -6.33 -21.98 39.54
C PRO A 80 -7.32 -22.17 40.70
N GLN A 81 -7.13 -21.46 41.81
CA GLN A 81 -8.00 -21.55 42.98
C GLN A 81 -9.24 -20.65 42.87
N ARG A 82 -9.27 -19.73 41.92
CA ARG A 82 -10.40 -18.81 41.70
C ARG A 82 -11.36 -19.35 40.65
N SER A 83 -12.58 -18.84 40.68
CA SER A 83 -13.56 -19.09 39.62
C SER A 83 -13.35 -18.14 38.43
N LEU A 84 -14.05 -18.40 37.31
CA LEU A 84 -14.04 -17.49 36.15
C LEU A 84 -14.67 -16.14 36.51
N ASP A 85 -15.73 -16.15 37.33
CA ASP A 85 -16.40 -14.95 37.83
C ASP A 85 -15.43 -14.09 38.69
N ASP A 86 -14.72 -14.72 39.63
CA ASP A 86 -13.73 -14.04 40.48
C ASP A 86 -12.55 -13.49 39.67
N SER A 87 -12.24 -14.18 38.57
CA SER A 87 -11.19 -13.79 37.64
C SER A 87 -11.64 -12.73 36.64
N ARG A 88 -12.90 -12.26 36.70
CA ARG A 88 -13.52 -11.29 35.77
C ARG A 88 -13.38 -11.73 34.31
N VAL A 89 -13.76 -12.97 34.04
CA VAL A 89 -13.93 -13.49 32.68
C VAL A 89 -15.41 -13.40 32.33
N TYR A 90 -15.71 -12.82 31.17
CA TYR A 90 -17.07 -12.60 30.69
C TYR A 90 -17.39 -13.47 29.47
N ASP A 91 -18.69 -13.58 29.15
CA ASP A 91 -19.13 -14.26 27.95
C ASP A 91 -18.51 -13.65 26.69
N GLY A 92 -17.87 -14.50 25.89
CA GLY A 92 -17.15 -14.14 24.67
C GLY A 92 -15.66 -13.84 24.90
N ASP A 93 -15.14 -13.92 26.13
CA ASP A 93 -13.72 -13.75 26.37
C ASP A 93 -12.89 -14.88 25.75
N LEU A 94 -11.72 -14.51 25.21
CA LEU A 94 -10.72 -15.43 24.69
C LEU A 94 -9.78 -15.87 25.82
N LEU A 95 -9.74 -17.17 26.08
CA LEU A 95 -8.83 -17.82 27.01
C LEU A 95 -7.86 -18.72 26.24
N CYS A 96 -6.61 -18.76 26.67
CA CYS A 96 -5.60 -19.65 26.11
C CYS A 96 -5.35 -20.80 27.08
N LEU A 97 -5.34 -22.04 26.58
CA LEU A 97 -4.90 -23.20 27.35
C LEU A 97 -3.42 -23.44 27.07
N LEU A 98 -2.56 -23.07 28.02
CA LEU A 98 -1.10 -23.11 27.87
C LEU A 98 -0.49 -24.05 28.94
N PRO A 99 0.62 -24.74 28.63
CA PRO A 99 1.34 -25.50 29.64
C PRO A 99 1.94 -24.55 30.69
N THR A 100 1.95 -24.97 31.96
CA THR A 100 2.42 -24.16 33.10
C THR A 100 3.86 -23.67 32.90
N ASP A 101 4.73 -24.49 32.31
CA ASP A 101 6.12 -24.10 32.02
C ASP A 101 6.21 -22.92 31.04
N ALA A 102 5.20 -22.75 30.17
CA ALA A 102 5.12 -21.61 29.26
C ALA A 102 4.62 -20.33 29.95
N THR A 103 4.06 -20.42 31.17
CA THR A 103 3.59 -19.27 31.96
C THR A 103 4.64 -18.79 32.97
N GLU A 104 5.65 -19.61 33.28
CA GLU A 104 6.76 -19.23 34.16
C GLU A 104 7.71 -18.23 33.49
N ARG A 105 7.59 -16.95 33.88
CA ARG A 105 8.53 -15.91 33.47
C ARG A 105 9.75 -15.93 34.38
N PHE A 106 10.75 -16.74 34.03
CA PHE A 106 12.07 -16.65 34.66
C PHE A 106 12.76 -15.35 34.25
N ALA A 107 12.74 -14.35 35.12
CA ALA A 107 13.63 -13.21 35.02
C ALA A 107 15.01 -13.65 35.53
N PRO A 108 16.03 -13.78 34.66
CA PRO A 108 17.36 -14.13 35.13
C PRO A 108 17.85 -13.05 36.09
N VAL A 109 18.24 -13.43 37.30
CA VAL A 109 18.90 -12.52 38.25
C VAL A 109 20.31 -12.28 37.72
N ILE A 110 20.57 -11.06 37.24
CA ILE A 110 21.89 -10.65 36.73
C ILE A 110 22.52 -9.78 37.81
N GLU A 111 23.58 -10.27 38.44
CA GLU A 111 24.25 -9.60 39.56
C GLU A 111 25.06 -8.37 39.11
N GLU A 112 25.56 -8.38 37.87
CA GLU A 112 26.33 -7.27 37.30
C GLU A 112 25.52 -6.40 36.34
N VAL A 113 25.51 -5.09 36.60
CA VAL A 113 24.86 -4.08 35.75
C VAL A 113 25.48 -4.01 34.35
N SER A 114 26.79 -4.25 34.22
CA SER A 114 27.50 -4.32 32.93
C SER A 114 26.93 -5.41 32.02
N THR A 115 26.68 -6.60 32.59
CA THR A 115 26.15 -7.75 31.88
C THR A 115 24.66 -7.55 31.56
N ALA A 116 23.90 -6.97 32.50
CA ALA A 116 22.51 -6.60 32.26
C ALA A 116 22.39 -5.55 31.14
N LEU A 117 23.24 -4.52 31.14
CA LEU A 117 23.29 -3.49 30.10
C LEU A 117 23.70 -4.08 28.75
N ALA A 118 24.74 -4.92 28.70
CA ALA A 118 25.18 -5.57 27.46
C ALA A 118 24.09 -6.47 26.87
N ARG A 119 23.33 -7.19 27.72
CA ARG A 119 22.21 -8.02 27.29
C ARG A 119 21.03 -7.18 26.81
N SER A 120 20.69 -6.13 27.54
CA SER A 120 19.63 -5.19 27.17
C SER A 120 19.96 -4.48 25.86
N ALA A 121 21.21 -4.04 25.68
CA ALA A 121 21.68 -3.44 24.43
C ALA A 121 21.59 -4.41 23.24
N ARG A 122 21.98 -5.68 23.40
CA ARG A 122 21.82 -6.70 22.35
C ARG A 122 20.37 -7.02 22.01
N GLN A 123 19.45 -6.86 22.96
CA GLN A 123 18.01 -7.03 22.73
C GLN A 123 17.38 -5.83 22.02
N GLN A 124 17.87 -4.61 22.33
CA GLN A 124 17.33 -3.37 21.78
C GLN A 124 17.94 -3.00 20.42
N PHE A 125 19.20 -3.36 20.18
CA PHE A 125 19.95 -2.95 18.98
C PHE A 125 20.36 -4.15 18.13
N ALA A 126 19.85 -4.19 16.90
CA ALA A 126 20.31 -5.14 15.91
C ALA A 126 21.74 -4.80 15.45
N THR A 127 22.61 -5.80 15.41
CA THR A 127 23.97 -5.67 14.83
C THR A 127 23.93 -5.80 13.32
N VAL A 128 24.95 -5.27 12.63
CA VAL A 128 25.09 -5.45 11.17
C VAL A 128 25.27 -6.93 10.86
N ASP A 129 24.27 -7.51 10.20
CA ASP A 129 24.32 -8.88 9.69
C ASP A 129 24.73 -8.88 8.21
N VAL A 130 24.90 -10.08 7.66
CA VAL A 130 25.25 -10.27 6.24
C VAL A 130 24.16 -9.69 5.31
N THR A 131 22.90 -9.69 5.76
CA THR A 131 21.77 -9.14 4.99
C THR A 131 21.85 -7.62 4.87
N VAL A 132 22.13 -6.92 5.97
CA VAL A 132 22.32 -5.48 6.03
C VAL A 132 23.54 -5.11 5.21
N ALA A 133 24.67 -5.78 5.40
CA ALA A 133 25.89 -5.53 4.64
C ALA A 133 25.64 -5.67 3.12
N ARG A 134 24.96 -6.73 2.68
CA ARG A 134 24.59 -6.92 1.27
C ARG A 134 23.66 -5.82 0.75
N ARG A 135 22.65 -5.41 1.52
CA ARG A 135 21.71 -4.36 1.10
C ARG A 135 22.41 -3.01 0.95
N VAL A 136 23.28 -2.66 1.89
CA VAL A 136 24.07 -1.41 1.84
C VAL A 136 25.04 -1.45 0.66
N ALA A 137 25.83 -2.52 0.53
CA ALA A 137 26.77 -2.66 -0.58
C ALA A 137 26.07 -2.66 -1.94
N GLY A 138 24.95 -3.39 -2.07
CA GLY A 138 24.16 -3.42 -3.29
C GLY A 138 23.52 -2.07 -3.63
N GLY A 139 23.04 -1.33 -2.62
CA GLY A 139 22.51 0.02 -2.80
C GLY A 139 23.58 1.03 -3.22
N LEU A 140 24.75 1.02 -2.56
CA LEU A 140 25.90 1.85 -2.94
C LEU A 140 26.38 1.54 -4.36
N PHE A 141 26.44 0.26 -4.72
CA PHE A 141 26.79 -0.16 -6.08
C PHE A 141 25.83 0.43 -7.11
N ALA A 142 24.52 0.28 -6.92
CA ALA A 142 23.53 0.83 -7.85
C ALA A 142 23.61 2.37 -7.93
N ALA A 143 23.88 3.05 -6.81
CA ALA A 143 24.05 4.50 -6.79
C ALA A 143 25.29 4.96 -7.57
N LEU A 144 26.43 4.27 -7.42
CA LEU A 144 27.65 4.56 -8.16
C LEU A 144 27.49 4.27 -9.66
N VAL A 145 26.75 3.22 -10.02
CA VAL A 145 26.39 2.94 -11.42
C VAL A 145 25.53 4.06 -12.00
N ALA A 146 24.50 4.50 -11.28
CA ALA A 146 23.67 5.63 -11.71
C ALA A 146 24.51 6.91 -11.89
N TRP A 147 25.46 7.16 -10.98
CA TRP A 147 26.38 8.30 -11.10
C TRP A 147 27.29 8.18 -12.33
N ALA A 148 27.81 6.99 -12.61
CA ALA A 148 28.60 6.75 -13.82
C ALA A 148 27.77 7.02 -15.09
N GLU A 149 26.50 6.62 -15.13
CA GLU A 149 25.61 6.93 -16.25
C GLU A 149 25.33 8.44 -16.40
N VAL A 150 25.26 9.19 -15.30
CA VAL A 150 25.19 10.66 -15.36
C VAL A 150 26.44 11.26 -15.99
N MET A 151 27.63 10.75 -15.64
CA MET A 151 28.90 11.19 -16.25
C MET A 151 28.93 10.86 -17.76
N LEU A 152 28.46 9.68 -18.15
CA LEU A 152 28.35 9.28 -19.56
C LEU A 152 27.32 10.15 -20.32
N ALA A 153 26.17 10.42 -19.72
CA ALA A 153 25.15 11.29 -20.30
C ALA A 153 25.67 12.72 -20.49
N GLN A 154 26.45 13.24 -19.54
CA GLN A 154 27.11 14.54 -19.67
C GLN A 154 28.13 14.55 -20.82
N LEU A 155 28.93 13.49 -20.96
CA LEU A 155 29.88 13.36 -22.07
C LEU A 155 29.15 13.29 -23.42
N TRP A 156 28.06 12.52 -23.49
CA TRP A 156 27.20 12.43 -24.66
C TRP A 156 26.59 13.78 -25.03
N TRP A 157 26.11 14.54 -24.05
CA TRP A 157 25.54 15.87 -24.25
C TRP A 157 26.54 16.86 -24.86
N GLN A 158 27.83 16.71 -24.54
CA GLN A 158 28.88 17.59 -25.07
C GLN A 158 29.38 17.15 -26.44
N GLN A 159 29.64 15.86 -26.64
CA GLN A 159 30.34 15.34 -27.84
C GLN A 159 29.41 14.72 -28.89
N HIS A 160 28.16 14.40 -28.55
CA HIS A 160 27.17 13.75 -29.43
C HIS A 160 27.70 12.47 -30.12
N GLY A 161 28.60 11.73 -29.47
CA GLY A 161 29.25 10.52 -30.01
C GLY A 161 28.55 9.23 -29.60
N TRP A 162 28.85 8.13 -30.31
CA TRP A 162 28.31 6.79 -30.04
C TRP A 162 28.96 6.09 -28.83
N LEU A 163 30.14 6.55 -28.41
CA LEU A 163 30.95 5.91 -27.37
C LEU A 163 30.22 5.80 -26.01
N PRO A 164 29.59 6.87 -25.46
CA PRO A 164 28.87 6.77 -24.18
C PRO A 164 27.71 5.77 -24.21
N ALA A 165 26.96 5.74 -25.33
CA ALA A 165 25.88 4.78 -25.53
C ALA A 165 26.40 3.33 -25.57
N ALA A 166 27.48 3.08 -26.30
CA ALA A 166 28.09 1.76 -26.40
C ALA A 166 28.64 1.26 -25.05
N VAL A 167 29.28 2.14 -24.26
CA VAL A 167 29.77 1.81 -22.91
C VAL A 167 28.60 1.46 -22.00
N SER A 168 27.53 2.26 -22.02
CA SER A 168 26.33 2.03 -21.21
C SER A 168 25.65 0.69 -21.54
N TRP A 169 25.48 0.37 -22.83
CA TRP A 169 24.98 -0.96 -23.24
C TRP A 169 25.92 -2.11 -22.84
N GLY A 170 27.24 -1.90 -22.94
CA GLY A 170 28.24 -2.86 -22.49
C GLY A 170 28.12 -3.16 -20.99
N LEU A 171 27.99 -2.12 -20.17
CA LEU A 171 27.77 -2.25 -18.72
C LEU A 171 26.45 -2.98 -18.42
N ALA A 172 25.36 -2.64 -19.12
CA ALA A 172 24.08 -3.34 -18.99
C ALA A 172 24.23 -4.85 -19.25
N ALA A 173 24.92 -5.23 -20.34
CA ALA A 173 25.17 -6.63 -20.67
C ALA A 173 26.01 -7.34 -19.60
N VAL A 174 27.09 -6.71 -19.13
CA VAL A 174 27.95 -7.25 -18.06
C VAL A 174 27.15 -7.48 -16.77
N PHE A 175 26.29 -6.53 -16.39
CA PHE A 175 25.46 -6.67 -15.19
C PHE A 175 24.36 -7.72 -15.34
N LEU A 176 23.75 -7.88 -16.51
CA LEU A 176 22.80 -8.97 -16.77
C LEU A 176 23.46 -10.35 -16.71
N VAL A 177 24.65 -10.51 -17.30
CA VAL A 177 25.42 -11.76 -17.23
C VAL A 177 25.81 -12.05 -15.78
N SER A 178 26.28 -11.03 -15.05
CA SER A 178 26.64 -11.15 -13.64
C SER A 178 25.43 -11.51 -12.77
N ALA A 179 24.27 -10.89 -13.02
CA ALA A 179 23.02 -11.24 -12.35
C ALA A 179 22.61 -12.68 -12.62
N ARG A 180 22.74 -13.14 -13.87
CA ARG A 180 22.44 -14.53 -14.23
C ARG A 180 23.40 -15.51 -13.57
N ALA A 181 24.68 -15.18 -13.46
CA ALA A 181 25.63 -15.98 -12.70
C ALA A 181 25.27 -16.00 -11.20
N ALA A 182 24.90 -14.85 -10.64
CA ALA A 182 24.50 -14.72 -9.23
C ALA A 182 23.25 -15.54 -8.89
N THR A 183 22.25 -15.60 -9.77
CA THR A 183 21.04 -16.43 -9.55
C THR A 183 21.33 -17.94 -9.51
N ARG A 184 22.45 -18.40 -10.08
CA ARG A 184 22.90 -19.80 -10.03
C ARG A 184 23.84 -20.10 -8.86
N ALA A 185 24.18 -19.11 -8.04
CA ALA A 185 25.04 -19.33 -6.88
C ALA A 185 24.36 -20.25 -5.85
N ARG A 186 25.16 -21.08 -5.16
CA ARG A 186 24.65 -21.96 -4.08
C ARG A 186 24.25 -21.18 -2.83
N ASP A 187 24.93 -20.07 -2.57
CA ASP A 187 24.67 -19.20 -1.43
C ASP A 187 23.46 -18.29 -1.69
N GLU A 188 22.49 -18.31 -0.76
CA GLU A 188 21.28 -17.47 -0.80
C GLU A 188 21.63 -15.97 -0.85
N GLN A 189 22.67 -15.54 -0.13
CA GLN A 189 23.03 -14.11 -0.12
C GLN A 189 23.57 -13.66 -1.49
N ARG A 190 24.35 -14.51 -2.16
CA ARG A 190 24.81 -14.28 -3.54
C ARG A 190 23.66 -14.34 -4.55
N ARG A 191 22.67 -15.20 -4.35
CA ARG A 191 21.45 -15.20 -5.18
C ARG A 191 20.68 -13.89 -5.03
N ARG A 192 20.52 -13.41 -3.80
CA ARG A 192 19.81 -12.15 -3.52
C ARG A 192 20.57 -10.91 -3.99
N SER A 193 21.87 -10.97 -4.29
CA SER A 193 22.56 -9.83 -4.91
C SER A 193 22.24 -9.67 -6.40
N ALA A 194 21.66 -10.67 -7.04
CA ALA A 194 21.21 -10.57 -8.44
C ALA A 194 20.21 -9.44 -8.64
N ASP A 195 19.32 -9.18 -7.67
CA ASP A 195 18.33 -8.10 -7.77
C ASP A 195 19.03 -6.74 -7.98
N PHE A 196 20.10 -6.42 -7.23
CA PHE A 196 20.85 -5.17 -7.40
C PHE A 196 21.56 -5.06 -8.76
N LEU A 197 22.10 -6.17 -9.25
CA LEU A 197 22.77 -6.21 -10.56
C LEU A 197 21.77 -6.00 -11.70
N VAL A 198 20.58 -6.60 -11.60
CA VAL A 198 19.51 -6.41 -12.59
C VAL A 198 19.02 -4.96 -12.61
N TRP A 199 18.78 -4.36 -11.45
CA TRP A 199 18.36 -2.94 -11.38
C TRP A 199 19.44 -2.00 -11.93
N SER A 200 20.71 -2.29 -11.64
CA SER A 200 21.85 -1.54 -12.21
C SER A 200 21.92 -1.71 -13.72
N ALA A 201 21.67 -2.93 -14.23
CA ALA A 201 21.59 -3.18 -15.67
C ALA A 201 20.45 -2.42 -16.35
N LEU A 202 19.30 -2.28 -15.69
CA LEU A 202 18.18 -1.49 -16.21
C LEU A 202 18.53 0.00 -16.29
N ILE A 203 19.23 0.54 -15.29
CA ILE A 203 19.71 1.93 -15.31
C ILE A 203 20.62 2.16 -16.52
N CYS A 204 21.62 1.30 -16.71
CA CYS A 204 22.50 1.34 -17.88
C CYS A 204 21.74 1.16 -19.19
N ALA A 205 20.83 0.18 -19.29
CA ALA A 205 20.05 -0.04 -20.51
C ALA A 205 19.18 1.17 -20.88
N GLY A 206 18.57 1.82 -19.89
CA GLY A 206 17.79 3.04 -20.09
C GLY A 206 18.66 4.22 -20.56
N ALA A 207 19.80 4.45 -19.92
CA ALA A 207 20.74 5.50 -20.30
C ALA A 207 21.34 5.24 -21.69
N GLY A 208 21.78 4.01 -21.95
CA GLY A 208 22.26 3.57 -23.26
C GLY A 208 21.21 3.76 -24.35
N ALA A 209 19.95 3.39 -24.10
CA ALA A 209 18.86 3.63 -25.04
C ALA A 209 18.63 5.13 -25.31
N ALA A 210 18.64 5.96 -24.26
CA ALA A 210 18.51 7.41 -24.38
C ALA A 210 19.59 7.99 -25.29
N MET A 211 20.86 7.66 -25.02
CA MET A 211 22.03 8.16 -25.75
C MET A 211 22.16 7.55 -27.16
N SER A 212 21.43 6.46 -27.45
CA SER A 212 21.43 5.83 -28.79
C SER A 212 20.52 6.55 -29.77
N VAL A 213 19.61 7.41 -29.30
CA VAL A 213 18.71 8.16 -30.17
C VAL A 213 19.52 9.27 -30.87
N PRO A 214 19.46 9.37 -32.21
CA PRO A 214 20.16 10.41 -32.93
C PRO A 214 19.46 11.77 -32.78
N GLY A 215 20.26 12.84 -32.73
CA GLY A 215 19.78 14.22 -32.74
C GLY A 215 19.98 14.95 -31.42
N PRO A 216 19.52 16.21 -31.33
CA PRO A 216 19.61 16.98 -30.10
C PRO A 216 18.70 16.38 -29.02
N PRO A 217 19.04 16.60 -27.75
CA PRO A 217 18.27 16.10 -26.63
C PRO A 217 16.81 16.58 -26.69
N GLY A 218 15.89 15.63 -26.63
CA GLY A 218 14.46 15.89 -26.78
C GLY A 218 13.60 14.73 -26.29
N GLY A 219 12.29 14.85 -26.47
CA GLY A 219 11.31 13.88 -25.94
C GLY A 219 11.58 12.43 -26.34
N TRP A 220 12.06 12.18 -27.56
CA TRP A 220 12.36 10.83 -28.05
C TRP A 220 13.47 10.11 -27.28
N HIS A 221 14.43 10.83 -26.69
CA HIS A 221 15.46 10.24 -25.85
C HIS A 221 14.86 9.72 -24.55
N VAL A 222 13.93 10.48 -23.96
CA VAL A 222 13.18 10.07 -22.76
C VAL A 222 12.27 8.89 -23.07
N VAL A 223 11.61 8.87 -24.23
CA VAL A 223 10.78 7.75 -24.66
C VAL A 223 11.61 6.48 -24.85
N ALA A 224 12.76 6.55 -25.52
CA ALA A 224 13.64 5.40 -25.68
C ALA A 224 14.09 4.86 -24.32
N ALA A 225 14.54 5.73 -23.42
CA ALA A 225 14.94 5.34 -22.06
C ALA A 225 13.81 4.66 -21.30
N THR A 226 12.64 5.31 -21.25
CA THR A 226 11.48 4.80 -20.50
C THR A 226 10.91 3.52 -21.10
N ALA A 227 10.86 3.40 -22.43
CA ALA A 227 10.42 2.19 -23.11
C ALA A 227 11.37 1.01 -22.86
N THR A 228 12.69 1.21 -22.92
CA THR A 228 13.67 0.16 -22.64
C THR A 228 13.59 -0.32 -21.19
N VAL A 229 13.53 0.60 -20.23
CA VAL A 229 13.40 0.22 -18.82
C VAL A 229 12.04 -0.44 -18.55
N LEU A 230 10.95 0.05 -19.14
CA LEU A 230 9.63 -0.57 -19.02
C LEU A 230 9.61 -1.98 -19.59
N ALA A 231 10.21 -2.22 -20.75
CA ALA A 231 10.33 -3.54 -21.34
C ALA A 231 11.14 -4.49 -20.44
N GLY A 232 12.23 -3.98 -19.85
CA GLY A 232 13.03 -4.74 -18.89
C GLY A 232 12.26 -5.09 -17.61
N VAL A 233 11.53 -4.13 -17.01
CA VAL A 233 10.69 -4.37 -15.84
C VAL A 233 9.52 -5.31 -16.16
N ALA A 234 8.94 -5.21 -17.36
CA ALA A 234 7.91 -6.13 -17.84
C ALA A 234 8.46 -7.56 -17.92
N ALA A 235 9.64 -7.74 -18.54
CA ALA A 235 10.30 -9.04 -18.60
C ALA A 235 10.59 -9.61 -17.20
N LEU A 236 11.09 -8.80 -16.26
CA LEU A 236 11.31 -9.23 -14.88
C LEU A 236 10.01 -9.60 -14.17
N THR A 237 8.93 -8.86 -14.41
CA THR A 237 7.61 -9.13 -13.84
C THR A 237 7.05 -10.44 -14.38
N MET A 238 7.18 -10.70 -15.69
CA MET A 238 6.74 -11.95 -16.30
C MET A 238 7.57 -13.16 -15.82
N LEU A 239 8.88 -12.99 -15.64
CA LEU A 239 9.79 -14.07 -15.22
C LEU A 239 9.72 -14.38 -13.72
N THR A 240 9.45 -13.38 -12.87
CA THR A 240 9.54 -13.53 -11.41
C THR A 240 8.21 -13.35 -10.66
N GLY A 241 7.23 -12.69 -11.27
CA GLY A 241 5.97 -12.32 -10.62
C GLY A 241 6.09 -11.26 -9.51
N ARG A 242 7.26 -10.62 -9.32
CA ARG A 242 7.55 -9.79 -8.13
C ARG A 242 7.38 -8.28 -8.34
N TYR A 243 7.59 -7.77 -9.55
CA TYR A 243 7.80 -6.32 -9.79
C TYR A 243 6.57 -5.60 -10.35
N LEU A 244 5.38 -6.12 -10.10
CA LEU A 244 4.12 -5.63 -10.67
C LEU A 244 3.84 -4.16 -10.31
N THR A 245 4.17 -3.71 -9.10
CA THR A 245 4.04 -2.31 -8.68
C THR A 245 4.92 -1.38 -9.51
N VAL A 246 6.19 -1.75 -9.73
CA VAL A 246 7.10 -0.92 -10.52
C VAL A 246 6.67 -0.91 -11.99
N PHE A 247 6.26 -2.06 -12.52
CA PHE A 247 5.72 -2.16 -13.87
C PHE A 247 4.52 -1.23 -14.09
N ALA A 248 3.52 -1.29 -13.21
CA ALA A 248 2.31 -0.46 -13.34
C ALA A 248 2.63 1.04 -13.24
N GLY A 249 3.49 1.45 -12.31
CA GLY A 249 3.89 2.86 -12.20
C GLY A 249 4.72 3.36 -13.39
N MET A 250 5.66 2.54 -13.87
CA MET A 250 6.43 2.84 -15.06
C MET A 250 5.59 2.86 -16.32
N ALA A 251 4.55 2.02 -16.43
CA ALA A 251 3.63 2.05 -17.56
C ALA A 251 2.90 3.41 -17.63
N VAL A 252 2.43 3.94 -16.50
CA VAL A 252 1.79 5.27 -16.46
C VAL A 252 2.76 6.38 -16.89
N VAL A 253 3.98 6.40 -16.33
CA VAL A 253 4.99 7.41 -16.67
C VAL A 253 5.43 7.28 -18.13
N GLY A 254 5.70 6.07 -18.60
CA GLY A 254 6.13 5.79 -19.97
C GLY A 254 5.07 6.10 -21.02
N LEU A 255 3.82 5.74 -20.77
CA LEU A 255 2.69 6.10 -21.66
C LEU A 255 2.51 7.62 -21.72
N SER A 256 2.65 8.31 -20.57
CA SER A 256 2.52 9.77 -20.52
C SER A 256 3.66 10.47 -21.26
N ALA A 257 4.91 10.06 -21.02
CA ALA A 257 6.08 10.58 -21.72
C ALA A 257 6.02 10.29 -23.23
N GLY A 258 5.59 9.08 -23.60
CA GLY A 258 5.36 8.67 -24.98
C GLY A 258 4.32 9.53 -25.68
N ALA A 259 3.18 9.79 -25.03
CA ALA A 259 2.14 10.67 -25.57
C ALA A 259 2.64 12.11 -25.77
N VAL A 260 3.39 12.67 -24.82
CA VAL A 260 3.99 14.00 -24.97
C VAL A 260 4.96 14.04 -26.15
N ALA A 261 5.85 13.06 -26.27
CA ALA A 261 6.81 13.00 -27.38
C ALA A 261 6.13 12.83 -28.74
N ALA A 262 5.08 12.00 -28.83
CA ALA A 262 4.31 11.80 -30.05
C ALA A 262 3.61 13.08 -30.50
N ILE A 263 3.00 13.82 -29.57
CA ILE A 263 2.37 15.12 -29.85
C ILE A 263 3.41 16.15 -30.29
N HIS A 264 4.58 16.16 -29.64
CA HIS A 264 5.66 17.05 -30.05
C HIS A 264 6.16 16.74 -31.47
N ALA A 265 6.28 15.45 -31.81
CA ALA A 265 6.74 14.99 -33.11
C ALA A 265 5.71 15.17 -34.23
N SER A 266 4.40 15.24 -33.92
CA SER A 266 3.36 15.49 -34.93
C SER A 266 3.42 16.91 -35.51
N GLY A 267 4.26 17.79 -34.96
CA GLY A 267 4.41 19.18 -35.39
C GLY A 267 3.27 20.08 -34.93
N TRP A 268 2.34 19.56 -34.12
CA TRP A 268 1.22 20.35 -33.60
C TRP A 268 1.74 21.38 -32.60
N ARG A 269 1.44 22.65 -32.87
CA ARG A 269 1.79 23.77 -31.98
C ARG A 269 0.79 23.84 -30.83
N VAL A 270 0.93 22.94 -29.86
CA VAL A 270 0.12 22.94 -28.63
C VAL A 270 0.88 23.65 -27.52
N LEU A 271 0.22 24.54 -26.79
CA LEU A 271 0.81 25.14 -25.60
C LEU A 271 1.07 24.05 -24.54
N PRO A 272 2.26 24.02 -23.91
CA PRO A 272 2.56 23.07 -22.83
C PRO A 272 1.52 23.05 -21.71
N ALA A 273 0.95 24.22 -21.39
CA ALA A 273 -0.10 24.35 -20.38
C ALA A 273 -1.39 23.61 -20.75
N HIS A 274 -1.79 23.62 -22.03
CA HIS A 274 -2.97 22.86 -22.47
C HIS A 274 -2.74 21.36 -22.38
N LEU A 275 -1.56 20.87 -22.78
CA LEU A 275 -1.20 19.47 -22.63
C LEU A 275 -1.21 19.07 -21.16
N ALA A 276 -0.60 19.88 -20.30
CA ALA A 276 -0.58 19.64 -18.86
C ALA A 276 -2.00 19.58 -18.26
N VAL A 277 -2.92 20.46 -18.66
CA VAL A 277 -4.34 20.38 -18.25
C VAL A 277 -4.98 19.06 -18.67
N VAL A 278 -4.73 18.59 -19.89
CA VAL A 278 -5.22 17.28 -20.35
C VAL A 278 -4.65 16.14 -19.50
N PHE A 279 -3.35 16.18 -19.17
CA PHE A 279 -2.72 15.18 -18.30
C PHE A 279 -3.25 15.22 -16.87
N LEU A 280 -3.55 16.40 -16.31
CA LEU A 280 -4.19 16.50 -14.99
C LEU A 280 -5.59 15.87 -14.98
N VAL A 281 -6.37 16.04 -16.05
CA VAL A 281 -7.68 15.40 -16.19
C VAL A 281 -7.53 13.89 -16.40
N ALA A 282 -6.59 13.47 -17.24
CA ALA A 282 -6.32 12.05 -17.49
C ALA A 282 -5.85 11.32 -16.22
N ASP A 283 -5.00 11.97 -15.42
CA ASP A 283 -4.53 11.43 -14.14
C ASP A 283 -5.66 11.37 -13.11
N LEU A 284 -6.57 12.35 -13.08
CA LEU A 284 -7.78 12.27 -12.27
C LEU A 284 -8.66 11.06 -12.68
N VAL A 285 -8.82 10.81 -13.98
CA VAL A 285 -9.53 9.63 -14.48
C VAL A 285 -8.80 8.34 -14.05
N LEU A 286 -7.47 8.29 -14.18
CA LEU A 286 -6.66 7.16 -13.74
C LEU A 286 -6.87 6.86 -12.25
N VAL A 287 -6.77 7.87 -11.38
CA VAL A 287 -6.98 7.72 -9.93
C VAL A 287 -8.41 7.29 -9.63
N THR A 288 -9.41 7.82 -10.36
CA THR A 288 -10.82 7.43 -10.19
C THR A 288 -11.06 5.95 -10.47
N PHE A 289 -10.40 5.40 -11.50
CA PHE A 289 -10.56 4.01 -11.91
C PHE A 289 -9.44 3.08 -11.41
N ALA A 290 -8.52 3.56 -10.57
CA ALA A 290 -7.34 2.81 -10.15
C ALA A 290 -7.69 1.47 -9.49
N THR A 291 -8.66 1.46 -8.58
CA THR A 291 -9.16 0.24 -7.92
C THR A 291 -9.83 -0.72 -8.89
N SER A 292 -10.63 -0.22 -9.84
CA SER A 292 -11.23 -1.05 -10.90
C SER A 292 -10.16 -1.70 -11.78
N ILE A 293 -9.14 -0.94 -12.19
CA ILE A 293 -8.00 -1.46 -12.96
C ILE A 293 -7.23 -2.50 -12.13
N GLY A 294 -7.06 -2.27 -10.82
CA GLY A 294 -6.45 -3.22 -9.90
C GLY A 294 -7.20 -4.55 -9.79
N ILE A 295 -8.54 -4.51 -9.68
CA ILE A 295 -9.40 -5.70 -9.62
C ILE A 295 -9.30 -6.50 -10.93
N VAL A 296 -9.45 -5.81 -12.07
CA VAL A 296 -9.34 -6.43 -13.40
C VAL A 296 -7.95 -7.01 -13.62
N GLY A 297 -6.90 -6.25 -13.30
CA GLY A 297 -5.51 -6.69 -13.47
C GLY A 297 -5.07 -7.77 -12.49
N ALA A 298 -5.73 -7.90 -11.34
CA ALA A 298 -5.52 -9.02 -10.42
C ALA A 298 -6.12 -10.33 -10.94
N GLY A 299 -7.05 -10.26 -11.90
CA GLY A 299 -7.78 -11.41 -12.43
C GLY A 299 -8.82 -11.95 -11.45
N VAL A 300 -9.41 -11.07 -10.63
CA VAL A 300 -10.50 -11.46 -9.71
C VAL A 300 -11.71 -11.91 -10.55
N PRO A 301 -12.29 -13.09 -10.26
CA PRO A 301 -13.48 -13.54 -10.98
C PRO A 301 -14.63 -12.54 -10.76
N GLY A 302 -15.37 -12.26 -11.84
CA GLY A 302 -16.54 -11.38 -11.77
C GLY A 302 -17.63 -11.94 -10.86
N PRO A 303 -18.53 -11.08 -10.35
CA PRO A 303 -19.64 -11.53 -9.54
C PRO A 303 -20.53 -12.48 -10.36
N TRP A 304 -20.94 -13.59 -9.75
CA TRP A 304 -21.73 -14.62 -10.42
C TRP A 304 -23.23 -14.34 -10.24
N PHE A 305 -23.91 -14.05 -11.35
CA PHE A 305 -25.36 -13.88 -11.40
C PHE A 305 -25.92 -14.84 -12.46
N PRO A 306 -26.37 -16.05 -12.08
CA PRO A 306 -26.82 -17.10 -13.01
C PRO A 306 -28.08 -16.72 -13.79
N SER A 307 -28.93 -15.87 -13.23
CA SER A 307 -30.12 -15.37 -13.92
C SER A 307 -30.43 -13.93 -13.52
N VAL A 308 -31.16 -13.23 -14.38
CA VAL A 308 -31.70 -11.87 -14.13
C VAL A 308 -32.68 -11.88 -12.95
N THR A 309 -33.27 -13.03 -12.63
CA THR A 309 -34.22 -13.21 -11.52
C THR A 309 -33.56 -13.69 -10.22
N ASN A 310 -32.22 -13.74 -10.15
CA ASN A 310 -31.47 -14.33 -9.03
C ASN A 310 -31.82 -15.80 -8.72
N ARG A 311 -32.44 -16.53 -9.67
CA ARG A 311 -32.68 -17.98 -9.53
C ARG A 311 -31.34 -18.71 -9.47
N GLY A 312 -31.14 -19.48 -8.41
CA GLY A 312 -29.90 -20.21 -8.16
C GLY A 312 -28.82 -19.42 -7.40
N VAL A 313 -29.11 -18.17 -7.00
CA VAL A 313 -28.25 -17.43 -6.03
C VAL A 313 -28.68 -17.76 -4.60
N PHE A 314 -29.99 -17.88 -4.38
CA PHE A 314 -30.57 -18.23 -3.09
C PHE A 314 -31.58 -19.37 -3.27
N GLU A 315 -31.52 -20.35 -2.38
CA GLU A 315 -32.46 -21.46 -2.32
C GLU A 315 -32.97 -21.66 -0.90
N THR A 316 -34.22 -22.10 -0.77
CA THR A 316 -34.81 -22.50 0.50
C THR A 316 -34.27 -23.88 0.85
N ARG A 317 -33.48 -23.98 1.92
CA ARG A 317 -32.99 -25.27 2.42
C ARG A 317 -34.17 -26.17 2.77
N GLU A 318 -34.11 -27.45 2.39
CA GLU A 318 -35.18 -28.41 2.71
C GLU A 318 -35.46 -28.43 4.22
N GLY A 319 -36.73 -28.21 4.60
CA GLY A 319 -37.18 -28.13 6.00
C GLY A 319 -37.05 -26.76 6.67
N ALA A 320 -36.51 -25.73 6.00
CA ALA A 320 -36.49 -24.36 6.51
C ALA A 320 -37.87 -23.67 6.38
N ALA A 321 -38.16 -22.67 7.22
CA ALA A 321 -39.40 -21.92 7.13
C ALA A 321 -39.53 -21.24 5.76
N LEU A 322 -40.76 -21.12 5.24
CA LEU A 322 -41.08 -20.66 3.89
C LEU A 322 -40.49 -19.28 3.50
N ASN A 323 -40.09 -18.46 4.47
CA ASN A 323 -39.49 -17.13 4.25
C ASN A 323 -37.98 -17.09 4.52
N THR A 324 -37.33 -18.24 4.65
CA THR A 324 -35.88 -18.33 4.89
C THR A 324 -35.19 -18.78 3.61
N VAL A 325 -34.30 -17.95 3.09
CA VAL A 325 -33.47 -18.27 1.93
C VAL A 325 -32.02 -18.29 2.36
N SER A 326 -31.28 -19.30 1.90
CA SER A 326 -29.84 -19.40 2.09
C SER A 326 -29.13 -19.20 0.76
N PRO A 327 -27.95 -18.56 0.73
CA PRO A 327 -27.13 -18.52 -0.47
C PRO A 327 -26.83 -19.95 -0.93
N VAL A 328 -26.93 -20.22 -2.23
CA VAL A 328 -26.48 -21.49 -2.81
C VAL A 328 -24.95 -21.50 -2.73
N GLU A 329 -24.37 -22.50 -2.08
CA GLU A 329 -22.92 -22.66 -2.02
C GLU A 329 -22.37 -22.95 -3.42
N ARG A 330 -21.43 -22.11 -3.86
CA ARG A 330 -20.83 -22.21 -5.18
C ARG A 330 -20.00 -23.49 -5.30
N PRO A 331 -20.07 -24.24 -6.43
CA PRO A 331 -19.05 -25.21 -6.78
C PRO A 331 -17.77 -24.46 -7.21
N GLY A 332 -16.94 -24.12 -6.24
CA GLY A 332 -15.73 -23.33 -6.41
C GLY A 332 -15.29 -22.82 -5.06
N ASN A 333 -14.53 -23.64 -4.34
CA ASN A 333 -13.90 -23.26 -3.09
C ASN A 333 -12.68 -22.38 -3.39
N GLU A 334 -12.89 -21.08 -3.67
CA GLU A 334 -11.75 -20.17 -3.71
C GLU A 334 -11.01 -20.27 -2.37
N THR A 335 -9.76 -20.73 -2.41
CA THR A 335 -9.01 -20.90 -1.18
C THR A 335 -8.67 -19.53 -0.61
N VAL A 336 -8.54 -19.44 0.71
CA VAL A 336 -8.10 -18.20 1.39
C VAL A 336 -6.78 -17.70 0.79
N GLU A 337 -5.91 -18.61 0.36
CA GLU A 337 -4.64 -18.31 -0.30
C GLU A 337 -4.79 -17.68 -1.70
N GLN A 338 -5.78 -18.12 -2.48
CA GLN A 338 -6.10 -17.55 -3.78
C GLN A 338 -6.62 -16.12 -3.63
N ILE A 339 -7.55 -15.90 -2.70
CA ILE A 339 -8.09 -14.57 -2.38
C ILE A 339 -6.96 -13.63 -1.94
N ALA A 340 -6.08 -14.10 -1.04
CA ALA A 340 -4.93 -13.33 -0.60
C ALA A 340 -3.96 -13.00 -1.75
N THR A 341 -3.82 -13.89 -2.74
CA THR A 341 -2.98 -13.67 -3.92
C THR A 341 -3.57 -12.62 -4.85
N TRP A 342 -4.87 -12.66 -5.12
CA TRP A 342 -5.56 -11.62 -5.88
C TRP A 342 -5.50 -10.26 -5.18
N ALA A 343 -5.74 -10.23 -3.87
CA ALA A 343 -5.64 -9.02 -3.08
C ALA A 343 -4.22 -8.42 -3.19
N ARG A 344 -3.17 -9.21 -2.99
CA ARG A 344 -1.77 -8.75 -3.13
C ARG A 344 -1.48 -8.21 -4.53
N ARG A 345 -1.93 -8.89 -5.59
CA ARG A 345 -1.73 -8.44 -6.98
C ARG A 345 -2.49 -7.15 -7.27
N GLY A 346 -3.74 -7.06 -6.86
CA GLY A 346 -4.58 -5.87 -7.04
C GLY A 346 -3.99 -4.66 -6.33
N THR A 347 -3.62 -4.82 -5.05
CA THR A 347 -2.93 -3.77 -4.28
C THR A 347 -1.61 -3.37 -4.95
N ALA A 348 -0.81 -4.32 -5.42
CA ALA A 348 0.44 -4.01 -6.11
C ALA A 348 0.23 -3.15 -7.37
N ILE A 349 -0.80 -3.46 -8.18
CA ILE A 349 -1.16 -2.69 -9.38
C ILE A 349 -1.62 -1.29 -8.98
N VAL A 350 -2.58 -1.16 -8.06
CA VAL A 350 -3.11 0.14 -7.61
C VAL A 350 -1.99 1.02 -7.08
N THR A 351 -1.11 0.49 -6.22
CA THR A 351 0.05 1.22 -5.70
C THR A 351 0.96 1.68 -6.83
N GLY A 352 1.19 0.85 -7.85
CA GLY A 352 1.98 1.25 -9.02
C GLY A 352 1.32 2.39 -9.79
N LEU A 353 0.03 2.26 -10.12
CA LEU A 353 -0.72 3.28 -10.85
C LEU A 353 -0.72 4.63 -10.12
N LEU A 354 -0.93 4.62 -8.80
CA LEU A 354 -0.89 5.84 -7.99
C LEU A 354 0.51 6.44 -7.87
N ALA A 355 1.55 5.61 -7.84
CA ALA A 355 2.94 6.07 -7.84
C ALA A 355 3.29 6.77 -9.16
N GLY A 356 2.93 6.15 -10.29
CA GLY A 356 3.12 6.73 -11.62
C GLY A 356 2.27 7.98 -11.81
N GLY A 357 1.02 7.95 -11.37
CA GLY A 357 0.10 9.09 -11.38
C GLY A 357 0.65 10.27 -10.58
N ALA A 358 1.18 10.04 -9.37
CA ALA A 358 1.81 11.10 -8.58
C ALA A 358 2.99 11.78 -9.31
N VAL A 359 3.81 11.02 -10.04
CA VAL A 359 4.90 11.59 -10.87
C VAL A 359 4.32 12.44 -12.01
N VAL A 360 3.29 11.94 -12.69
CA VAL A 360 2.60 12.67 -13.77
C VAL A 360 1.92 13.93 -13.25
N LEU A 361 1.24 13.87 -12.09
CA LEU A 361 0.64 15.01 -11.40
C LEU A 361 1.66 16.12 -11.14
N VAL A 362 2.80 15.78 -10.56
CA VAL A 362 3.85 16.76 -10.23
C VAL A 362 4.41 17.41 -11.49
N ALA A 363 4.68 16.61 -12.53
CA ALA A 363 5.15 17.13 -13.81
C ALA A 363 4.10 18.01 -14.49
N ALA A 364 2.85 17.55 -14.58
CA ALA A 364 1.75 18.29 -15.18
C ALA A 364 1.45 19.58 -14.40
N ALA A 365 1.44 19.56 -13.07
CA ALA A 365 1.24 20.76 -12.26
C ALA A 365 2.28 21.84 -12.53
N ARG A 366 3.56 21.45 -12.75
CA ARG A 366 4.63 22.39 -13.13
C ARG A 366 4.34 23.12 -14.44
N TYR A 367 3.84 22.40 -15.45
CA TYR A 367 3.64 22.93 -16.79
C TYR A 367 2.24 23.53 -17.01
N ALA A 368 1.25 23.18 -16.19
CA ALA A 368 -0.12 23.68 -16.29
C ALA A 368 -0.20 25.17 -15.95
N VAL A 369 0.59 25.64 -14.99
CA VAL A 369 0.52 27.03 -14.51
C VAL A 369 1.29 28.01 -15.40
N MET A 370 0.71 29.21 -15.59
CA MET A 370 1.25 30.26 -16.44
C MET A 370 1.42 31.58 -15.65
N PRO A 371 2.55 31.77 -14.95
CA PRO A 371 2.74 32.89 -14.03
C PRO A 371 2.82 34.28 -14.71
N GLU A 372 3.29 34.35 -15.96
CA GLU A 372 3.58 35.61 -16.65
C GLU A 372 2.48 36.06 -17.62
N THR A 373 1.42 35.27 -17.77
CA THR A 373 0.35 35.57 -18.73
C THR A 373 -0.88 36.20 -18.07
N GLY A 374 -1.45 37.21 -18.73
CA GLY A 374 -2.73 37.78 -18.33
C GLY A 374 -3.82 36.71 -18.35
N GLY A 375 -4.42 36.43 -17.19
CA GLY A 375 -5.40 35.34 -17.02
C GLY A 375 -4.82 33.99 -16.55
N GLY A 376 -3.51 33.91 -16.27
CA GLY A 376 -2.85 32.71 -15.75
C GLY A 376 -3.41 32.18 -14.42
N TRP A 377 -4.11 33.04 -13.65
CA TRP A 377 -4.82 32.64 -12.43
C TRP A 377 -5.83 31.51 -12.66
N ARG A 378 -6.42 31.40 -13.86
CA ARG A 378 -7.38 30.35 -14.21
C ARG A 378 -6.73 28.97 -14.23
N PHE A 379 -5.50 28.89 -14.74
CA PHE A 379 -4.69 27.68 -14.77
C PHE A 379 -4.18 27.32 -13.37
N LEU A 380 -3.79 28.33 -12.58
CA LEU A 380 -3.43 28.14 -11.17
C LEU A 380 -4.59 27.56 -10.37
N ALA A 381 -5.77 28.19 -10.43
CA ALA A 381 -6.95 27.75 -9.71
C ALA A 381 -7.36 26.31 -10.08
N PHE A 382 -7.33 25.98 -11.37
CA PHE A 382 -7.60 24.62 -11.83
C PHE A 382 -6.58 23.60 -11.30
N THR A 383 -5.29 23.92 -11.39
CA THR A 383 -4.21 23.03 -10.92
C THR A 383 -4.30 22.79 -9.41
N LEU A 384 -4.55 23.85 -8.62
CA LEU A 384 -4.76 23.74 -7.18
C LEU A 384 -6.05 22.96 -6.85
N GLY A 385 -7.11 23.12 -7.66
CA GLY A 385 -8.34 22.34 -7.54
C GLY A 385 -8.11 20.84 -7.73
N ILE A 386 -7.33 20.44 -8.74
CA ILE A 386 -6.95 19.04 -8.95
C ILE A 386 -6.10 18.51 -7.79
N CYS A 387 -5.12 19.27 -7.32
CA CYS A 387 -4.32 18.89 -6.15
C CYS A 387 -5.19 18.72 -4.90
N ALA A 388 -6.17 19.59 -4.69
CA ALA A 388 -7.13 19.49 -3.60
C ALA A 388 -8.00 18.23 -3.72
N ILE A 389 -8.51 17.92 -4.91
CA ILE A 389 -9.27 16.68 -5.16
C ILE A 389 -8.42 15.46 -4.79
N PHE A 390 -7.15 15.41 -5.20
CA PHE A 390 -6.25 14.29 -4.90
C PHE A 390 -5.99 14.14 -3.40
N LEU A 391 -5.81 15.26 -2.70
CA LEU A 391 -5.64 15.27 -1.25
C LEU A 391 -6.91 14.78 -0.52
N LEU A 392 -8.10 15.20 -0.97
CA LEU A 392 -9.38 14.74 -0.42
C LEU A 392 -9.61 13.25 -0.67
N ARG A 393 -9.26 12.80 -1.89
CA ARG A 393 -9.38 11.43 -2.36
C ARG A 393 -8.38 10.47 -1.73
N ALA A 394 -7.27 10.95 -1.19
CA ALA A 394 -6.33 10.11 -0.43
C ALA A 394 -7.03 9.29 0.68
N ARG A 395 -8.17 9.78 1.20
CA ARG A 395 -8.97 9.11 2.22
C ARG A 395 -9.79 7.92 1.73
N SER A 396 -9.97 7.74 0.41
CA SER A 396 -10.81 6.65 -0.14
C SER A 396 -10.07 5.32 -0.30
N PHE A 397 -8.75 5.31 -0.16
CA PHE A 397 -7.93 4.09 -0.29
C PHE A 397 -7.79 3.36 1.05
N VAL A 398 -7.87 2.03 0.99
CA VAL A 398 -7.75 1.16 2.18
C VAL A 398 -6.29 1.01 2.61
N ASP A 399 -5.34 0.95 1.66
CA ASP A 399 -3.91 0.84 1.97
C ASP A 399 -3.32 2.22 2.33
N ARG A 400 -2.71 2.31 3.51
CA ARG A 400 -2.03 3.52 4.00
C ARG A 400 -0.99 4.06 3.02
N ASN A 401 -0.26 3.17 2.33
CA ASN A 401 0.81 3.59 1.43
C ASN A 401 0.23 4.31 0.21
N GLN A 402 -0.93 3.84 -0.28
CA GLN A 402 -1.65 4.44 -1.40
C GLN A 402 -2.20 5.83 -1.01
N SER A 403 -2.83 5.93 0.16
CA SER A 403 -3.31 7.21 0.71
C SER A 403 -2.19 8.22 0.90
N VAL A 404 -1.10 7.82 1.58
CA VAL A 404 0.03 8.71 1.85
C VAL A 404 0.70 9.15 0.55
N MET A 405 0.89 8.23 -0.41
CA MET A 405 1.52 8.57 -1.69
C MET A 405 0.71 9.58 -2.49
N LEU A 406 -0.62 9.43 -2.54
CA LEU A 406 -1.49 10.38 -3.24
C LEU A 406 -1.49 11.76 -2.55
N ALA A 407 -1.56 11.79 -1.21
CA ALA A 407 -1.49 13.02 -0.43
C ALA A 407 -0.14 13.73 -0.61
N VAL A 408 0.98 13.00 -0.51
CA VAL A 408 2.33 13.54 -0.73
C VAL A 408 2.48 14.02 -2.17
N GLY A 409 1.99 13.28 -3.16
CA GLY A 409 2.00 13.69 -4.56
C GLY A 409 1.30 15.03 -4.77
N ALA A 410 0.12 15.22 -4.19
CA ALA A 410 -0.62 16.48 -4.24
C ALA A 410 0.14 17.64 -3.58
N VAL A 411 0.71 17.42 -2.39
CA VAL A 411 1.50 18.44 -1.66
C VAL A 411 2.77 18.82 -2.44
N VAL A 412 3.49 17.83 -2.98
CA VAL A 412 4.67 18.06 -3.83
C VAL A 412 4.29 18.81 -5.10
N ALA A 413 3.15 18.50 -5.72
CA ALA A 413 2.67 19.22 -6.90
C ALA A 413 2.40 20.70 -6.58
N VAL A 414 1.77 21.00 -5.44
CA VAL A 414 1.57 22.39 -4.97
C VAL A 414 2.92 23.08 -4.71
N ALA A 415 3.87 22.39 -4.07
CA ALA A 415 5.21 22.93 -3.84
C ALA A 415 5.94 23.25 -5.15
N VAL A 416 5.80 22.40 -6.17
CA VAL A 416 6.35 22.63 -7.51
C VAL A 416 5.66 23.80 -8.22
N VAL A 417 4.35 23.98 -8.05
CA VAL A 417 3.63 25.18 -8.53
C VAL A 417 4.20 26.45 -7.88
N ILE A 418 4.39 26.45 -6.56
CA ILE A 418 4.99 27.59 -5.83
C ILE A 418 6.39 27.87 -6.38
N GLY A 419 7.23 26.83 -6.54
CA GLY A 419 8.57 26.96 -7.11
C GLY A 419 8.56 27.51 -8.54
N ARG A 420 7.58 27.11 -9.37
CA ARG A 420 7.41 27.61 -10.74
C ARG A 420 7.03 29.09 -10.79
N TYR A 421 6.23 29.57 -9.85
CA TYR A 421 5.92 31.00 -9.70
C TYR A 421 7.13 31.78 -9.18
N ALA A 422 7.87 31.23 -8.21
CA ALA A 422 9.08 31.87 -7.68
C ALA A 422 10.19 32.00 -8.74
N SER A 423 10.30 31.03 -9.64
CA SER A 423 11.31 31.01 -10.70
C SER A 423 10.87 31.69 -12.00
N ALA A 424 9.65 32.24 -12.08
CA ALA A 424 9.16 32.84 -13.30
C ALA A 424 9.83 34.19 -13.60
N PRO A 425 9.80 35.18 -12.69
CA PRO A 425 10.34 36.51 -12.97
C PRO A 425 11.85 36.44 -13.22
N ASN A 426 12.30 36.96 -14.37
CA ASN A 426 13.71 37.13 -14.70
C ASN A 426 13.99 38.57 -15.13
N PRO A 427 14.66 39.41 -14.31
CA PRO A 427 15.29 39.09 -13.02
C PRO A 427 14.28 38.82 -11.88
N ALA A 428 14.75 38.19 -10.80
CA ALA A 428 13.90 37.80 -9.68
C ALA A 428 13.24 39.02 -9.00
N SER A 429 11.93 38.93 -8.74
CA SER A 429 11.17 39.96 -8.03
C SER A 429 11.09 39.62 -6.53
N PRO A 430 11.56 40.50 -5.63
CA PRO A 430 11.59 40.23 -4.19
C PRO A 430 10.18 39.99 -3.63
N VAL A 431 9.17 40.71 -4.13
CA VAL A 431 7.77 40.57 -3.71
C VAL A 431 7.23 39.18 -4.04
N VAL A 432 7.42 38.71 -5.28
CA VAL A 432 6.93 37.40 -5.72
C VAL A 432 7.63 36.29 -4.94
N THR A 433 8.94 36.40 -4.74
CA THR A 433 9.71 35.43 -3.96
C THR A 433 9.22 35.35 -2.51
N LEU A 434 9.00 36.48 -1.83
CA LEU A 434 8.49 36.52 -0.46
C LEU A 434 7.09 35.91 -0.34
N ILE A 435 6.19 36.18 -1.31
CA ILE A 435 4.87 35.54 -1.37
C ILE A 435 5.00 34.02 -1.52
N CYS A 436 5.89 33.55 -2.40
CA CYS A 436 6.12 32.12 -2.61
C CYS A 436 6.70 31.43 -1.36
N VAL A 437 7.64 32.08 -0.67
CA VAL A 437 8.18 31.59 0.61
C VAL A 437 7.06 31.52 1.66
N GLY A 438 6.24 32.55 1.78
CA GLY A 438 5.08 32.56 2.67
C GLY A 438 4.10 31.43 2.36
N ALA A 439 3.80 31.20 1.08
CA ALA A 439 2.93 30.09 0.64
C ALA A 439 3.53 28.72 0.96
N ALA A 440 4.85 28.54 0.78
CA ALA A 440 5.54 27.30 1.12
C ALA A 440 5.52 27.03 2.63
N LEU A 441 5.77 28.06 3.45
CA LEU A 441 5.67 27.97 4.91
C LEU A 441 4.24 27.68 5.38
N MET A 442 3.24 28.28 4.74
CA MET A 442 1.83 28.00 5.02
C MET A 442 1.49 26.53 4.70
N LEU A 443 1.93 26.02 3.55
CA LEU A 443 1.74 24.62 3.17
C LEU A 443 2.40 23.66 4.18
N ALA A 444 3.63 23.94 4.59
CA ALA A 444 4.34 23.17 5.60
C ALA A 444 3.62 23.22 6.97
N GLY A 445 3.21 24.42 7.39
CA GLY A 445 2.47 24.63 8.64
C GLY A 445 1.12 23.91 8.65
N ALA A 446 0.36 23.99 7.55
CA ALA A 446 -0.91 23.28 7.39
C ALA A 446 -0.74 21.76 7.44
N GLY A 447 0.31 21.24 6.79
CA GLY A 447 0.66 19.81 6.85
C GLY A 447 1.01 19.35 8.26
N LEU A 448 1.85 20.11 8.98
CA LEU A 448 2.23 19.81 10.37
C LEU A 448 1.01 19.87 11.31
N LEU A 449 0.20 20.92 11.21
CA LEU A 449 -1.04 21.04 11.98
C LEU A 449 -2.01 19.89 11.68
N GLY A 450 -2.17 19.53 10.41
CA GLY A 450 -2.98 18.38 10.01
C GLY A 450 -2.49 17.08 10.65
N ALA A 451 -1.18 16.83 10.62
CA ALA A 451 -0.58 15.64 11.24
C ALA A 451 -0.77 15.58 12.77
N LEU A 452 -0.74 16.73 13.45
CA LEU A 452 -0.89 16.82 14.90
C LEU A 452 -2.36 16.75 15.35
N VAL A 453 -3.28 17.30 14.56
CA VAL A 453 -4.69 17.45 14.94
C VAL A 453 -5.54 16.27 14.47
N VAL A 454 -5.41 15.83 13.20
CA VAL A 454 -6.33 14.88 12.58
C VAL A 454 -6.41 13.52 13.29
N PRO A 455 -5.30 12.88 13.73
CA PRO A 455 -5.37 11.56 14.37
C PRO A 455 -6.16 11.54 15.68
N ASN A 456 -6.16 12.65 16.42
CA ASN A 456 -6.82 12.77 17.71
C ASN A 456 -8.17 13.53 17.62
N ALA A 457 -8.50 14.06 16.44
CA ALA A 457 -9.73 14.82 16.24
C ALA A 457 -10.93 13.87 16.23
N ARG A 458 -11.91 14.15 17.09
CA ARG A 458 -13.24 13.53 17.00
C ARG A 458 -14.03 14.21 15.88
N ILE A 459 -13.85 13.73 14.65
CA ILE A 459 -14.54 14.28 13.49
C ILE A 459 -16.01 13.83 13.53
N SER A 460 -16.93 14.79 13.63
CA SER A 460 -18.36 14.52 13.62
C SER A 460 -18.84 14.12 12.21
N ALA A 461 -19.92 13.35 12.12
CA ALA A 461 -20.50 12.93 10.84
C ALA A 461 -20.81 14.10 9.89
N PRO A 462 -21.34 15.26 10.34
CA PRO A 462 -21.54 16.43 9.47
C PRO A 462 -20.25 16.98 8.87
N VAL A 463 -19.14 16.98 9.62
CA VAL A 463 -17.84 17.45 9.11
C VAL A 463 -17.30 16.50 8.04
N ASN A 464 -17.35 15.19 8.29
CA ASN A 464 -16.97 14.20 7.27
C ASN A 464 -17.79 14.39 5.99
N ARG A 465 -19.10 14.58 6.14
CA ARG A 465 -19.99 14.82 5.01
C ARG A 465 -19.68 16.12 4.28
N ALA A 466 -19.37 17.20 4.99
CA ALA A 466 -18.98 18.47 4.38
C ALA A 466 -17.69 18.32 3.55
N VAL A 467 -16.71 17.56 4.04
CA VAL A 467 -15.47 17.30 3.30
C VAL A 467 -15.75 16.46 2.05
N GLU A 468 -16.58 15.40 2.12
CA GLU A 468 -17.02 14.64 0.94
C GLU A 468 -17.73 15.53 -0.10
N VAL A 469 -18.67 16.36 0.35
CA VAL A 469 -19.41 17.28 -0.51
C VAL A 469 -18.47 18.28 -1.18
N SER A 470 -17.44 18.76 -0.46
CA SER A 470 -16.44 19.65 -1.05
C SER A 470 -15.66 18.98 -2.20
N GLU A 471 -15.35 17.69 -2.09
CA GLU A 471 -14.74 16.93 -3.19
C GLU A 471 -15.68 16.87 -4.40
N TYR A 472 -16.97 16.55 -4.18
CA TYR A 472 -17.95 16.47 -5.26
C TYR A 472 -18.17 17.82 -5.95
N ILE A 473 -18.20 18.92 -5.20
CA ILE A 473 -18.29 20.27 -5.76
C ILE A 473 -17.09 20.54 -6.68
N LEU A 474 -15.87 20.26 -6.22
CA LEU A 474 -14.68 20.43 -7.05
C LEU A 474 -14.73 19.59 -8.32
N LEU A 475 -15.14 18.31 -8.21
CA LEU A 475 -15.26 17.40 -9.35
C LEU A 475 -16.25 17.90 -10.42
N ILE A 476 -17.38 18.47 -10.01
CA ILE A 476 -18.37 19.05 -10.94
C ILE A 476 -17.74 20.15 -11.80
N PHE A 477 -16.85 20.96 -11.24
CA PHE A 477 -16.21 22.06 -11.96
C PHE A 477 -15.03 21.63 -12.85
N VAL A 478 -14.45 20.43 -12.66
CA VAL A 478 -13.27 19.99 -13.43
C VAL A 478 -13.53 20.04 -14.94
N VAL A 479 -14.61 19.41 -15.41
CA VAL A 479 -14.88 19.30 -16.86
C VAL A 479 -15.22 20.66 -17.49
N PRO A 480 -16.17 21.45 -16.96
CA PRO A 480 -16.44 22.78 -17.50
C PRO A 480 -15.21 23.70 -17.51
N TRP A 481 -14.38 23.67 -16.45
CA TRP A 481 -13.20 24.51 -16.36
C TRP A 481 -12.09 24.06 -17.31
N ALA A 482 -11.90 22.75 -17.51
CA ALA A 482 -10.98 22.22 -18.51
C ALA A 482 -11.38 22.64 -19.94
N ILE A 483 -12.68 22.55 -20.27
CA ILE A 483 -13.21 23.01 -21.57
C ILE A 483 -12.91 24.50 -21.78
N TRP A 484 -13.06 25.30 -20.74
CA TRP A 484 -12.75 26.72 -20.77
C TRP A 484 -11.26 27.02 -20.96
N LEU A 485 -10.39 26.33 -20.22
CA LEU A 485 -8.93 26.50 -20.32
C LEU A 485 -8.37 26.08 -21.67
N LEU A 486 -8.88 24.99 -22.24
CA LEU A 486 -8.46 24.47 -23.54
C LEU A 486 -9.06 25.26 -24.71
N ASN A 487 -9.89 26.28 -24.44
CA ASN A 487 -10.59 27.10 -25.41
C ASN A 487 -11.40 26.28 -26.45
N LEU A 488 -11.90 25.11 -26.04
CA LEU A 488 -12.57 24.16 -26.93
C LEU A 488 -13.85 24.73 -27.53
N LEU A 489 -14.58 25.57 -26.78
CA LEU A 489 -15.79 26.23 -27.28
C LEU A 489 -15.51 27.18 -28.46
N TRP A 490 -14.37 27.86 -28.45
CA TRP A 490 -13.95 28.71 -29.57
C TRP A 490 -13.58 27.87 -30.79
N VAL A 491 -12.86 26.76 -30.58
CA VAL A 491 -12.50 25.82 -31.65
C VAL A 491 -13.75 25.23 -32.29
N VAL A 492 -14.68 24.69 -31.50
CA VAL A 492 -15.92 24.08 -32.00
C VAL A 492 -16.77 25.11 -32.75
N ARG A 493 -16.91 26.33 -32.20
CA ARG A 493 -17.68 27.40 -32.86
C ARG A 493 -17.10 27.79 -34.21
N ASN A 494 -15.78 27.82 -34.35
CA ASN A 494 -15.13 28.24 -35.58
C ASN A 494 -14.88 27.09 -36.55
N ALA A 495 -14.88 25.84 -36.09
CA ALA A 495 -14.79 24.64 -36.93
C ALA A 495 -16.07 24.38 -37.73
N VAL A 496 -17.22 24.95 -37.33
CA VAL A 496 -18.49 24.86 -38.08
C VAL A 496 -18.56 25.90 -39.22
N HIS A 497 -17.61 26.85 -39.27
CA HIS A 497 -17.58 27.95 -40.25
C HIS A 497 -16.35 27.95 -41.16
N GLY A 498 -15.51 26.91 -41.11
CA GLY A 498 -14.40 26.69 -42.04
C GLY A 498 -14.54 25.32 -42.69
#